data_AF-J0MW96-F1
#
_entry.id   AF-J0MW96-F1
#
_cell.length_a   1.000
_cell.length_b   1.000
_cell.length_c   1.000
_cell.angle_alpha   90.00
_cell.angle_beta   90.00
_cell.angle_gamma   90.00
#
_symmetry.space_group_name_H-M   'P 1'
#
loop_
_entity.id
_entity.type
_entity.pdbx_description
1 polymer ?
#
loop_
_entity_poly.entity_id
_entity_poly.type
_entity_poly.pdbx_seq_one_letter_code
_entity_poly.pdbx_strand_id
1 'polypeptide(L)'
;MSYDYILHVSDVARWPAALSNLGNLTQLGLAKGIVVIVNGTGVYALQGANDWTAQMEAAARAGVDFFACARSLANHEFVEGTLPAWLGQVPAAIPAIREWTKDGATYIKS
;
A
#
# COMPACT_ATOMS: atom_id res chain seq x y z
N MET A 1 2.71 -11.21 -11.86
CA MET A 1 2.48 -11.54 -10.44
C MET A 1 0.97 -11.47 -10.23
N SER A 2 0.36 -12.48 -9.60
CA SER A 2 -1.02 -12.36 -9.13
C SER A 2 -1.00 -12.14 -7.62
N TYR A 3 -1.97 -11.37 -7.14
CA TYR A 3 -2.17 -11.12 -5.72
C TYR A 3 -3.47 -11.80 -5.27
N ASP A 4 -3.53 -12.19 -4.01
CA ASP A 4 -4.74 -12.72 -3.38
C ASP A 4 -5.59 -11.57 -2.81
N TYR A 5 -4.94 -10.53 -2.28
CA TYR A 5 -5.60 -9.40 -1.63
C TYR A 5 -4.99 -8.06 -2.06
N ILE A 6 -5.87 -7.10 -2.36
CA ILE A 6 -5.51 -5.70 -2.58
C ILE A 6 -6.06 -4.87 -1.43
N LEU A 7 -5.19 -4.35 -0.58
CA LEU A 7 -5.57 -3.35 0.43
C LEU A 7 -5.39 -1.95 -0.17
N HIS A 8 -6.49 -1.26 -0.44
CA HIS A 8 -6.45 0.08 -1.04
C HIS A 8 -6.73 1.17 0.00
N VAL A 9 -5.73 2.01 0.27
CA VAL A 9 -5.82 3.17 1.17
C VAL A 9 -5.82 4.45 0.36
N SER A 10 -6.94 5.21 0.38
CA SER A 10 -7.02 6.51 -0.34
C SER A 10 -7.06 7.73 0.57
N ASP A 11 -7.24 7.50 1.87
CA ASP A 11 -7.41 8.54 2.88
C ASP A 11 -6.51 8.24 4.08
N VAL A 12 -5.77 9.24 4.54
CA VAL A 12 -4.86 9.12 5.68
C VAL A 12 -5.57 8.64 6.93
N ALA A 13 -6.84 9.02 7.14
CA ALA A 13 -7.63 8.62 8.30
C ALA A 13 -7.92 7.10 8.35
N ARG A 14 -7.69 6.39 7.25
CA ARG A 14 -7.98 4.96 7.11
C ARG A 14 -6.79 4.05 7.42
N TRP A 15 -5.59 4.59 7.60
CA TRP A 15 -4.41 3.80 7.93
C TRP A 15 -4.54 2.92 9.18
N PRO A 16 -5.17 3.36 10.28
CA PRO A 16 -5.35 2.49 11.44
C PRO A 16 -6.10 1.19 11.11
N ALA A 17 -7.18 1.27 10.32
CA ALA A 17 -7.94 0.10 9.88
C ALA A 17 -7.14 -0.75 8.88
N ALA A 18 -6.46 -0.11 7.93
CA ALA A 18 -5.64 -0.80 6.94
C ALA A 18 -4.50 -1.61 7.59
N LEU A 19 -3.78 -1.00 8.53
CA LEU A 19 -2.67 -1.65 9.25
C LEU A 19 -3.16 -2.76 10.18
N SER A 20 -4.33 -2.60 10.81
CA SER A 20 -4.94 -3.67 11.61
C SER A 20 -5.27 -4.89 10.74
N ASN A 21 -5.90 -4.68 9.57
CA ASN A 21 -6.18 -5.76 8.62
C ASN A 21 -4.91 -6.41 8.09
N LEU A 22 -3.91 -5.59 7.73
CA LEU A 22 -2.61 -6.07 7.27
C LEU A 22 -1.91 -6.91 8.34
N GLY A 23 -1.93 -6.47 9.60
CA GLY A 23 -1.39 -7.22 10.74
C GLY A 23 -2.05 -8.58 10.89
N ASN A 24 -3.39 -8.65 10.82
CA ASN A 24 -4.11 -9.92 10.91
C ASN A 24 -3.74 -10.87 9.75
N LEU A 25 -3.71 -10.38 8.51
CA LEU A 25 -3.38 -11.21 7.34
C LEU A 25 -1.93 -11.70 7.37
N THR A 26 -0.99 -10.84 7.79
CA THR A 26 0.44 -11.21 7.89
C THR A 26 0.67 -12.25 9.00
N GLN A 27 -0.01 -12.16 10.14
CA GLN A 27 0.03 -13.17 11.21
C GLN A 27 -0.50 -14.55 10.76
N LEU A 28 -1.42 -14.58 9.79
CA LEU A 28 -1.90 -15.81 9.16
C LEU A 28 -0.93 -16.38 8.10
N GLY A 29 0.23 -15.75 7.89
CA GLY A 29 1.23 -16.19 6.92
C GLY A 29 0.92 -15.79 5.47
N LEU A 30 -0.04 -14.89 5.25
CA LEU A 30 -0.53 -14.53 3.91
C LEU A 30 0.26 -13.38 3.24
N ALA A 31 1.34 -12.90 3.87
CA ALA A 31 2.07 -11.70 3.45
C ALA A 31 2.40 -11.65 1.94
N LYS A 32 2.91 -12.75 1.38
CA LYS A 32 3.35 -12.83 -0.03
C LYS A 32 2.23 -12.71 -1.08
N GLY A 33 0.97 -12.86 -0.65
CA GLY A 33 -0.20 -12.70 -1.52
C GLY A 33 -0.84 -11.30 -1.44
N ILE A 34 -0.29 -10.39 -0.65
CA ILE A 34 -0.90 -9.09 -0.38
C ILE A 34 -0.18 -7.99 -1.16
N VAL A 35 -0.96 -7.13 -1.79
CA VAL A 35 -0.50 -5.83 -2.25
C VAL A 35 -1.25 -4.72 -1.53
N VAL A 36 -0.52 -3.75 -0.99
CA VAL A 36 -1.05 -2.50 -0.45
C VAL A 36 -0.87 -1.41 -1.50
N ILE A 37 -1.95 -0.76 -1.91
CA ILE A 37 -1.91 0.31 -2.89
C ILE A 37 -2.47 1.61 -2.33
N VAL A 38 -1.70 2.68 -2.45
CA VAL A 38 -1.97 3.96 -1.80
C VAL A 38 -2.16 5.05 -2.85
N ASN A 39 -3.21 5.85 -2.69
CA ASN A 39 -3.42 7.07 -3.48
C ASN A 39 -4.09 8.16 -2.62
N GLY A 40 -4.44 9.29 -3.25
CA GLY A 40 -5.12 10.40 -2.57
C GLY A 40 -4.30 10.91 -1.38
N THR A 41 -4.98 11.31 -0.29
CA THR A 41 -4.32 11.77 0.94
C THR A 41 -3.67 10.63 1.72
N GLY A 42 -3.99 9.37 1.40
CA GLY A 42 -3.35 8.19 2.01
C GLY A 42 -1.83 8.22 1.89
N VAL A 43 -1.27 8.84 0.84
CA VAL A 43 0.18 8.91 0.63
C VAL A 43 0.92 9.65 1.74
N TYR A 44 0.27 10.56 2.48
CA TYR A 44 0.92 11.33 3.55
C TYR A 44 1.52 10.48 4.66
N ALA A 45 0.98 9.28 4.91
CA ALA A 45 1.56 8.36 5.90
C ALA A 45 2.93 7.80 5.49
N LEU A 46 3.28 7.87 4.20
CA LEU A 46 4.52 7.33 3.64
C LEU A 46 5.73 8.26 3.88
N GLN A 47 5.52 9.45 4.46
CA GLN A 47 6.59 10.42 4.72
C GLN A 47 7.23 10.22 6.09
N GLY A 48 8.56 10.25 6.09
CA GLY A 48 9.38 10.24 7.30
C GLY A 48 9.34 8.92 8.06
N ALA A 49 9.94 8.93 9.25
CA ALA A 49 9.89 7.81 10.17
C ALA A 49 8.76 8.04 11.19
N ASN A 50 7.78 7.14 11.19
CA ASN A 50 6.66 7.12 12.13
C ASN A 50 6.22 5.67 12.42
N ASP A 51 5.36 5.48 13.42
CA ASP A 51 4.91 4.14 13.84
C ASP A 51 4.24 3.35 12.71
N TRP A 52 3.56 4.03 11.79
CA TRP A 52 2.91 3.39 10.66
C TRP A 52 3.92 2.91 9.63
N THR A 53 4.92 3.73 9.27
CA THR A 53 5.98 3.33 8.33
C THR A 53 6.83 2.17 8.86
N ALA A 54 7.04 2.09 10.18
CA ALA A 54 7.72 0.96 10.80
C ALA A 54 6.91 -0.36 10.65
N GLN A 55 5.58 -0.28 10.83
CA GLN A 55 4.68 -1.43 10.60
C GLN A 55 4.64 -1.83 9.12
N MET A 56 4.58 -0.85 8.20
CA MET A 56 4.62 -1.11 6.76
C MET A 56 5.93 -1.78 6.37
N GLU A 57 7.07 -1.30 6.88
CA GLU A 57 8.38 -1.88 6.59
C GLU A 57 8.49 -3.32 7.14
N ALA A 58 7.96 -3.59 8.34
CA ALA A 58 7.90 -4.95 8.87
C ALA A 58 7.05 -5.88 7.98
N ALA A 59 5.91 -5.41 7.49
CA ALA A 59 5.07 -6.16 6.55
C ALA A 59 5.77 -6.37 5.19
N ALA A 60 6.47 -5.36 4.68
CA ALA A 60 7.26 -5.47 3.45
C ALA A 60 8.37 -6.52 3.59
N ARG A 61 9.08 -6.54 4.73
CA ARG A 61 10.07 -7.59 5.06
C ARG A 61 9.45 -8.99 5.11
N ALA A 62 8.17 -9.12 5.49
CA ALA A 62 7.45 -10.39 5.46
C ALA A 62 6.99 -10.81 4.05
N GLY A 63 7.09 -9.92 3.06
CA GLY A 63 6.78 -10.20 1.65
C GLY A 63 5.54 -9.48 1.10
N VAL A 64 4.99 -8.49 1.81
CA VAL A 64 3.90 -7.65 1.30
C VAL A 64 4.45 -6.64 0.31
N ASP A 65 3.84 -6.53 -0.87
CA ASP A 65 4.20 -5.50 -1.84
C ASP A 65 3.46 -4.18 -1.53
N PHE A 66 4.16 -3.05 -1.63
CA PHE A 66 3.58 -1.73 -1.44
C PHE A 66 3.76 -0.88 -2.70
N PHE A 67 2.68 -0.25 -3.15
CA PHE A 67 2.70 0.69 -4.28
C PHE A 67 2.02 2.01 -3.95
N ALA A 68 2.66 3.11 -4.33
CA ALA A 68 2.04 4.43 -4.34
C ALA A 68 1.66 4.86 -5.76
N CYS A 69 0.56 5.59 -5.87
CA CYS A 69 0.14 6.25 -7.10
C CYS A 69 1.07 7.44 -7.41
N ALA A 70 1.85 7.36 -8.48
CA ALA A 70 2.77 8.42 -8.90
C ALA A 70 2.06 9.78 -9.07
N ARG A 71 0.84 9.79 -9.62
CA ARG A 71 0.02 11.01 -9.73
C ARG A 71 -0.34 11.60 -8.37
N SER A 72 -0.64 10.77 -7.37
CA SER A 72 -0.97 11.28 -6.04
C SER A 72 0.26 11.83 -5.33
N LEU A 73 1.41 11.16 -5.47
CA LEU A 73 2.68 11.68 -4.97
C LEU A 73 3.02 13.05 -5.58
N ALA A 74 2.88 13.18 -6.90
CA ALA A 74 3.11 14.44 -7.61
C ALA A 74 2.13 15.55 -7.18
N ASN A 75 0.82 15.23 -7.09
CA ASN A 75 -0.21 16.19 -6.66
C ASN A 75 -0.03 16.67 -5.21
N HIS A 76 0.64 15.88 -4.38
CA HIS A 76 0.93 16.21 -2.98
C HIS A 76 2.40 16.63 -2.78
N GLU A 77 3.09 17.00 -3.86
CA GLU A 77 4.42 17.62 -3.85
C GLU A 77 5.47 16.81 -3.08
N PHE A 78 5.41 15.48 -3.17
CA PHE A 78 6.42 14.62 -2.56
C PHE A 78 7.78 14.84 -3.20
N VAL A 79 8.80 15.01 -2.37
CA VAL A 79 10.18 15.14 -2.83
C VAL A 79 10.72 13.77 -3.24
N GLU A 80 11.24 13.68 -4.46
CA GLU A 80 11.92 12.47 -4.93
C GLU A 80 13.07 12.09 -3.99
N GLY A 81 13.20 10.79 -3.68
CA GLY A 81 14.23 10.29 -2.76
C GLY A 81 13.85 10.33 -1.28
N THR A 82 12.69 10.88 -0.90
CA THR A 82 12.18 10.81 0.48
C THR A 82 11.30 9.60 0.78
N LEU A 83 10.98 8.83 -0.27
CA LEU A 83 10.14 7.65 -0.15
C LEU A 83 10.92 6.44 0.38
N PRO A 84 10.27 5.54 1.14
CA PRO A 84 10.91 4.32 1.61
C PRO A 84 11.38 3.43 0.44
N ALA A 85 12.54 2.79 0.59
CA ALA A 85 13.12 1.95 -0.47
C ALA A 85 12.28 0.71 -0.84
N TRP A 86 11.40 0.26 0.07
CA TRP A 86 10.46 -0.86 -0.15
C TRP A 86 9.19 -0.44 -0.90
N LEU A 87 8.98 0.86 -1.15
CA LEU A 87 7.80 1.37 -1.81
C LEU A 87 8.00 1.43 -3.33
N GLY A 88 7.25 0.61 -4.05
CA GLY A 88 7.10 0.73 -5.50
C GLY A 88 6.18 1.88 -5.89
N GLN A 89 6.16 2.21 -7.18
CA GLN A 89 5.20 3.17 -7.74
C GLN A 89 4.45 2.56 -8.92
N VAL A 90 3.18 2.93 -9.04
CA VAL A 90 2.37 2.69 -10.24
C VAL A 90 1.97 4.02 -10.87
N PRO A 91 1.80 4.10 -12.21
CA PRO A 91 1.38 5.36 -12.86
C PRO A 91 0.06 5.92 -12.30
N ALA A 92 -0.89 5.03 -11.99
CA ALA A 92 -2.17 5.37 -11.37
C ALA A 92 -2.74 4.17 -10.61
N ALA A 93 -3.31 4.41 -9.42
CA ALA A 93 -3.79 3.32 -8.57
C ALA A 93 -5.02 2.59 -9.14
N ILE A 94 -6.03 3.31 -9.63
CA ILE A 94 -7.30 2.70 -10.07
C ILE A 94 -7.10 1.71 -11.24
N PRO A 95 -6.32 2.03 -12.29
CA PRO A 95 -6.00 1.06 -13.33
C PRO A 95 -5.24 -0.17 -12.80
N ALA A 96 -4.26 0.01 -11.90
CA ALA A 96 -3.53 -1.10 -11.30
C ALA A 96 -4.45 -2.03 -10.50
N ILE A 97 -5.33 -1.45 -9.66
CA ILE A 97 -6.36 -2.20 -8.92
C ILE A 97 -7.23 -3.01 -9.87
N ARG A 98 -7.72 -2.39 -10.96
CA ARG A 98 -8.55 -3.10 -11.94
C ARG A 98 -7.84 -4.33 -12.52
N GLU A 99 -6.59 -4.18 -12.93
CA GLU A 99 -5.84 -5.29 -13.53
C GLU A 99 -5.59 -6.40 -12.51
N TRP A 100 -5.19 -6.09 -11.28
CA TRP A 100 -4.98 -7.10 -10.25
C TRP A 100 -6.28 -7.77 -9.77
N THR A 101 -7.40 -7.04 -9.72
CA THR A 101 -8.70 -7.64 -9.43
C THR A 101 -9.13 -8.61 -10.54
N LYS A 102 -8.86 -8.29 -11.81
CA LYS A 102 -9.13 -9.22 -12.93
C LYS A 102 -8.31 -10.50 -12.83
N ASP A 103 -7.10 -10.41 -12.28
CA ASP A 103 -6.23 -11.56 -12.04
C ASP A 103 -6.68 -12.42 -10.84
N GLY A 104 -7.81 -12.09 -10.21
CA GLY A 104 -8.45 -12.87 -9.16
C GLY A 104 -8.29 -12.31 -7.74
N ALA A 105 -7.62 -11.17 -7.58
CA ALA A 105 -7.40 -10.60 -6.26
C ALA A 105 -8.69 -10.05 -5.62
N THR A 106 -8.86 -10.31 -4.33
CA THR A 106 -9.93 -9.71 -3.52
C THR A 106 -9.61 -8.26 -3.21
N TYR A 107 -10.45 -7.35 -3.67
CA TYR A 107 -10.31 -5.92 -3.41
C TYR A 107 -10.93 -5.52 -2.07
N ILE A 108 -10.15 -4.87 -1.21
CA ILE A 108 -10.57 -4.37 0.10
C ILE A 108 -10.30 -2.87 0.15
N LYS A 109 -11.36 -2.09 0.29
CA LYS A 109 -11.26 -0.66 0.50
C LYS A 109 -11.09 -0.38 1.99
N SER A 110 -9.91 0.14 2.36
CA SER A 110 -9.65 0.65 3.70
C SER A 110 -9.81 2.16 3.74
#